data_AF-X1L2W9-F1
#
_entry.id   AF-X1L2W9-F1
#
_cell.length_a   1.000
_cell.length_b   1.000
_cell.length_c   1.000
_cell.angle_alpha   90.00
_cell.angle_beta   90.00
_cell.angle_gamma   90.00
#
_symmetry.space_group_name_H-M   'P 1'
#
loop_
_entity.id
_entity.type
_entity.pdbx_description
1 polymer ?
#
loop_
_entity_poly.entity_id
_entity_poly.type
_entity_poly.pdbx_seq_one_letter_code
_entity_poly.pdbx_strand_id
1 'polypeptide(L)' 'MARKEISVESIIGVLVVLIVGLAVLPIIIESVATASACLTGAAATMLDLVPLFYVIALLLAVIYWAVGKTKEGE' A
#
# COMPACT_ATOMS: atom_id res chain seq x y z
N MET A 1 24.00 -2.06 -24.31
CA MET A 1 23.08 -1.63 -23.24
C MET A 1 21.76 -1.22 -23.88
N ALA A 2 20.78 -2.12 -23.91
CA ALA A 2 19.44 -1.75 -24.32
C ALA A 2 18.77 -1.08 -23.12
N ARG A 3 18.52 0.23 -23.20
CA ARG A 3 17.71 0.94 -22.20
C ARG A 3 16.29 0.35 -22.31
N LYS A 4 15.92 -0.53 -21.38
CA LYS A 4 14.54 -1.03 -21.28
C LYS A 4 13.70 0.14 -20.77
N GLU A 5 12.96 0.77 -21.67
CA GLU A 5 12.11 1.91 -21.35
C GLU A 5 10.98 1.45 -20.41
N ILE A 6 10.70 2.24 -19.37
CA ILE A 6 9.58 1.95 -18.47
C ILE A 6 8.29 2.04 -19.30
N SER A 7 7.66 0.91 -19.57
CA SER A 7 6.41 0.87 -20.35
C SER A 7 5.31 1.66 -19.65
N VAL A 8 4.61 2.51 -20.41
CA VAL A 8 3.46 3.30 -19.93
C VAL A 8 2.42 2.43 -19.23
N GLU A 9 2.17 1.22 -19.75
CA GLU A 9 1.27 0.23 -19.15
C GLU A 9 1.67 -0.13 -17.71
N SER A 10 2.96 -0.25 -17.43
CA SER A 10 3.46 -0.55 -16.09
C SER A 10 3.29 0.63 -15.14
N ILE A 11 3.39 1.86 -15.63
CA ILE A 11 3.18 3.08 -14.84
C ILE A 11 1.69 3.20 -14.49
N ILE A 12 0.83 2.99 -15.49
CA ILE A 12 -0.63 3.00 -15.30
C ILE A 12 -1.04 1.95 -14.27
N GLY A 13 -0.48 0.74 -14.33
CA GLY A 13 -0.74 -0.31 -13.34
C GLY A 13 -0.46 0.12 -11.91
N VAL A 14 0.69 0.76 -11.64
CA VAL A 14 1.02 1.27 -10.30
C VAL A 14 0.10 2.41 -9.88
N LEU A 15 -0.22 3.33 -10.79
CA LEU A 15 -1.16 4.42 -10.51
C LEU A 15 -2.53 3.89 -10.10
N VAL A 16 -3.05 2.88 -10.79
CA VAL A 16 -4.33 2.25 -10.45
C VAL A 16 -4.26 1.62 -9.05
N VAL A 17 -3.19 0.87 -8.74
CA VAL A 17 -2.99 0.27 -7.41
C VAL A 17 -2.93 1.34 -6.32
N LEU A 18 -2.23 2.46 -6.57
CA LEU A 18 -2.14 3.58 -5.63
C LEU A 18 -3.49 4.27 -5.42
N ILE A 19 -4.22 4.56 -6.51
CA ILE A 19 -5.54 5.20 -6.43
C ILE A 19 -6.51 4.32 -5.66
N VAL A 20 -6.60 3.02 -6.01
CA VAL A 20 -7.48 2.08 -5.33
C VAL A 20 -7.06 1.89 -3.87
N GLY A 21 -5.76 1.73 -3.61
CA GLY A 21 -5.25 1.57 -2.25
C GLY A 21 -5.53 2.77 -1.35
N LEU A 22 -5.32 3.99 -1.86
CA LEU A 22 -5.65 5.21 -1.14
C LEU A 22 -7.17 5.41 -0.98
N ALA A 23 -7.97 5.02 -1.97
CA ALA A 23 -9.43 5.09 -1.89
C ALA A 23 -10.01 4.12 -0.85
N VAL A 24 -9.33 2.99 -0.59
CA VAL A 24 -9.73 2.00 0.41
C VAL A 24 -9.29 2.40 1.83
N LEU A 25 -8.29 3.26 1.97
CA LEU A 25 -7.79 3.75 3.27
C LEU A 25 -8.89 4.30 4.21
N PRO A 26 -9.81 5.19 3.80
CA PRO A 26 -10.88 5.67 4.68
C PRO A 26 -11.80 4.55 5.16
N ILE A 27 -12.08 3.55 4.31
CA ILE A 27 -12.90 2.38 4.66
C ILE A 27 -12.22 1.57 5.77
N ILE A 28 -10.90 1.38 5.66
CA ILE A 28 -10.12 0.68 6.69
C ILE A 28 -10.17 1.45 8.01
N ILE A 29 -9.94 2.77 7.97
CA ILE A 29 -9.97 3.61 9.18
C ILE A 29 -11.34 3.52 9.88
N GLU A 30 -12.44 3.62 9.13
CA GLU A 30 -13.79 3.55 9.68
C GLU A 30 -14.10 2.16 10.27
N SER A 31 -13.69 1.09 9.58
CA SER A 31 -13.85 -0.28 10.07
C SER A 31 -13.04 -0.56 11.34
N VAL A 32 -11.80 -0.04 11.42
CA VAL A 32 -10.93 -0.17 12.59
C VAL A 32 -11.50 0.61 13.77
N ALA A 33 -11.98 1.83 13.56
CA ALA A 33 -12.60 2.63 14.61
C ALA A 33 -13.86 1.96 15.18
N THR A 34 -14.68 1.35 14.31
CA THR A 34 -15.87 0.61 14.74
C THR A 34 -15.50 -0.63 15.54
N ALA A 35 -14.49 -1.37 15.10
CA ALA A 35 -14.02 -2.56 15.79
C ALA A 35 -13.33 -2.22 17.12
N SER A 36 -12.45 -1.21 17.16
CA SER A 36 -11.71 -0.83 18.37
C SER A 36 -12.63 -0.31 19.48
N ALA A 37 -13.77 0.30 19.13
CA ALA A 37 -14.80 0.69 20.10
C ALA A 37 -15.40 -0.51 20.87
N CYS A 38 -15.33 -1.73 20.34
CA CYS A 38 -15.82 -2.95 20.98
C CYS A 38 -14.72 -3.73 21.73
N LEU A 39 -13.46 -3.31 21.66
CA LEU A 39 -12.32 -3.98 22.29
C LEU A 39 -11.67 -3.10 23.36
N THR A 40 -10.99 -3.74 24.32
CA THR A 40 -10.22 -3.04 25.36
C THR A 40 -8.81 -3.61 25.47
N GLY A 41 -7.89 -2.83 26.05
CA GLY A 41 -6.51 -3.24 26.30
C GLY A 41 -5.67 -3.44 25.03
N ALA A 42 -4.74 -4.39 25.07
CA ALA A 42 -3.75 -4.61 24.02
C ALA A 42 -4.35 -4.95 22.64
N ALA A 43 -5.56 -5.52 22.61
CA ALA A 43 -6.24 -5.86 21.37
C ALA A 43 -6.72 -4.62 20.60
N ALA A 44 -7.20 -3.58 21.30
CA ALA A 44 -7.56 -2.30 20.67
C ALA A 44 -6.32 -1.61 20.08
N THR A 45 -5.19 -1.61 20.81
CA THR A 45 -3.95 -1.00 20.30
C THR A 45 -3.39 -1.72 19.07
N MET A 46 -3.58 -3.03 18.95
CA MET A 46 -3.18 -3.76 17.74
C MET A 46 -4.05 -3.39 16.53
N LEU A 47 -5.35 -3.16 16.74
CA LEU A 47 -6.24 -2.71 15.66
C LEU A 47 -5.94 -1.28 15.23
N ASP A 48 -5.65 -0.38 16.16
CA ASP A 48 -5.30 1.02 15.83
C ASP A 48 -4.02 1.15 14.99
N LEU A 49 -3.15 0.12 15.01
CA LEU A 49 -1.95 0.06 14.15
C LEU A 49 -2.22 -0.45 12.73
N VAL A 50 -3.38 -1.08 12.46
CA VAL A 50 -3.71 -1.65 11.15
C VAL A 50 -3.67 -0.62 10.02
N PRO A 51 -4.24 0.60 10.15
CA PRO A 51 -4.16 1.62 9.11
C PRO A 51 -2.71 2.00 8.79
N LEU A 52 -1.85 2.06 9.81
CA LEU A 52 -0.44 2.37 9.65
C LEU A 52 0.31 1.26 8.89
N PHE A 53 0.09 0.00 9.25
CA PHE A 53 0.66 -1.13 8.51
C PHE A 53 0.18 -1.20 7.06
N TYR A 54 -1.07 -0.84 6.80
CA TYR A 54 -1.61 -0.79 5.45
C TYR A 54 -0.86 0.24 4.57
N VAL A 55 -0.62 1.44 5.08
CA VAL A 55 0.15 2.48 4.37
C VAL A 55 1.58 2.02 4.13
N ILE A 56 2.23 1.40 5.11
CA ILE A 56 3.59 0.85 4.96
C ILE A 56 3.61 -0.22 3.87
N ALA A 57 2.63 -1.12 3.84
CA ALA A 57 2.53 -2.16 2.81
C ALA A 57 2.36 -1.56 1.40
N LEU A 58 1.54 -0.51 1.27
CA LEU A 58 1.40 0.23 0.00
C LEU A 58 2.72 0.85 -0.46
N LEU A 59 3.44 1.51 0.44
CA LEU A 59 4.75 2.09 0.13
C LEU A 59 5.76 1.01 -0.28
N LEU A 60 5.82 -0.10 0.46
CA LEU A 60 6.69 -1.22 0.12
C LEU A 60 6.34 -1.84 -1.23
N ALA A 61 5.06 -1.95 -1.60
CA ALA A 61 4.64 -2.43 -2.90
C ALA A 61 5.16 -1.54 -4.05
N VAL A 62 5.07 -0.22 -3.89
CA VAL A 62 5.59 0.75 -4.87
C VAL A 62 7.11 0.70 -4.95
N ILE A 63 7.79 0.64 -3.81
CA ILE A 63 9.25 0.54 -3.76
C ILE A 63 9.72 -0.78 -4.40
N TYR A 64 9.07 -1.90 -4.09
CA TYR A 64 9.38 -3.19 -4.68
C TYR A 64 9.22 -3.18 -6.19
N TRP A 65 8.13 -2.59 -6.68
CA TRP A 65 7.93 -2.40 -8.12
C TRP A 65 9.05 -1.52 -8.73
N ALA A 66 9.36 -0.39 -8.10
CA ALA A 66 10.38 0.53 -8.59
C ALA A 66 11.76 -0.14 -8.65
N VAL A 67 12.15 -0.87 -7.59
CA VAL A 67 13.39 -1.64 -7.54
C VAL A 67 13.39 -2.75 -8.58
N GLY A 68 12.28 -3.48 -8.76
CA GLY A 68 12.15 -4.48 -9.81
C GLY A 68 12.45 -3.91 -11.20
N LYS A 69 11.93 -2.72 -11.51
CA LYS A 69 12.22 -2.01 -12.77
C LYS A 69 13.68 -1.58 -12.90
N THR A 70 14.37 -1.24 -11.82
CA THR A 70 15.81 -0.93 -11.86
C THR A 70 16.69 -2.16 -12.12
N LYS A 71 16.31 -3.33 -11.60
CA LYS A 71 17.10 -4.58 -11.74
C LYS A 71 16.88 -5.29 -13.07
N GLU A 72 15.74 -5.07 -13.73
CA GLU A 72 15.49 -5.56 -15.10
C GLU A 72 16.26 -4.80 -16.20
N GLY A 73 16.98 -3.73 -15.83
CA GLY A 73 17.75 -2.88 -16.74
C GLY A 73 19.25 -3.18 -16.80
N GLU A 74 19.73 -4.21 -16.09
CA GLU A 74 21.14 -4.67 -16.08
C GLU A 74 21.33 -5.92 -16.97
#